data_AF-A0A0D6M179-F1
#
_entry.id   AF-A0A0D6M179-F1
#
_cell.length_a   1.000
_cell.length_b   1.000
_cell.length_c   1.000
_cell.angle_alpha   90.00
_cell.angle_beta   90.00
_cell.angle_gamma   90.00
#
_symmetry.space_group_name_H-M   'P 1'
#
loop_
_entity.id
_entity.type
_entity.pdbx_description
1 polymer ?
#
loop_
_entity_poly.entity_id
_entity_poly.type
_entity_poly.pdbx_seq_one_letter_code
_entity_poly.pdbx_strand_id
1 'polypeptide(L)'
;MASISQVSLRSIVYYEFLQRHPARCAATNICATFKEDVIRHSTVSRWYKHFESGDITLEGRPRSGRPTIVNDNDLQDALKARPEADAHMLAKTLDCDQATIVKHFHGLGYSKIVSIWVPHELRGSDKACRVRIVESLFLRPHRKDFLKDIVTGDESWSRTIHESADGSHA
;
A
#
# COMPACT_ATOMS: atom_id res chain seq x y z
N MET A 1 24.46 -12.84 26.26
CA MET A 1 25.00 -11.59 26.83
C MET A 1 24.51 -10.43 25.96
N ALA A 2 23.83 -9.45 26.56
CA ALA A 2 23.18 -8.37 25.81
C ALA A 2 24.22 -7.44 25.16
N SER A 3 24.24 -7.37 23.83
CA SER A 3 24.99 -6.34 23.10
C SER A 3 24.32 -4.98 23.34
N ILE A 4 25.11 -3.97 23.71
CA ILE A 4 24.61 -2.60 23.88
C ILE A 4 23.93 -2.11 22.59
N SER A 5 22.74 -1.51 22.71
CA SER A 5 22.03 -1.00 21.54
C SER A 5 22.74 0.22 20.96
N GLN A 6 22.59 0.46 19.66
CA GLN A 6 23.24 1.61 19.00
C GLN A 6 22.74 2.95 19.55
N VAL A 7 21.47 3.05 19.96
CA VAL A 7 20.87 4.26 20.55
C VAL A 7 21.43 4.50 21.96
N SER A 8 21.54 3.44 22.77
CA SER A 8 22.16 3.52 24.10
C SER A 8 23.62 3.98 24.01
N LEU A 9 24.36 3.45 23.03
CA LEU A 9 25.76 3.83 22.81
C LEU A 9 25.88 5.31 22.42
N ARG A 10 25.01 5.82 21.54
CA ARG A 10 24.97 7.26 21.18
C ARG A 10 24.58 8.15 22.37
N SER A 11 23.70 7.67 23.24
CA SER A 11 23.33 8.37 24.49
C SER A 11 24.54 8.56 25.40
N ILE A 12 25.39 7.53 25.52
CA ILE A 12 26.63 7.59 26.30
C ILE A 12 27.64 8.56 25.66
N VAL A 13 27.75 8.54 24.32
CA VAL A 13 28.60 9.51 23.60
C VAL A 13 28.14 10.94 23.84
N TYR A 14 26.82 11.18 23.88
CA TYR A 14 26.25 12.48 24.21
C TYR A 14 26.54 12.89 25.67
N TYR A 15 26.47 11.95 26.61
CA TYR A 15 26.86 12.19 28.01
C TYR A 15 28.34 12.62 28.13
N GLU A 16 29.26 11.91 27.47
CA GLU A 16 30.70 12.29 27.45
C GLU A 16 30.94 13.66 26.81
N PHE A 17 30.13 14.02 25.80
CA PHE A 17 30.16 15.34 25.17
C PHE A 17 29.73 16.45 26.16
N LEU A 18 28.67 16.21 26.94
CA LEU A 18 28.21 17.15 27.98
C LEU A 18 29.25 17.32 29.09
N GLN A 19 29.99 16.27 29.43
CA GLN A 19 31.12 16.31 30.36
C GLN A 19 32.35 17.06 29.81
N ARG A 20 32.30 17.56 28.57
CA ARG A 20 33.40 18.29 27.90
C ARG A 20 34.67 17.46 27.74
N HIS A 21 34.56 16.13 27.78
CA HIS A 21 35.69 15.26 27.49
C HIS A 21 36.01 15.29 25.99
N PRO A 22 37.28 15.35 25.58
CA PRO A 22 37.64 15.28 24.18
C PRO A 22 37.28 13.91 23.60
N ALA A 23 36.92 13.87 22.31
CA ALA A 23 36.42 12.65 21.65
C ALA A 23 37.35 11.42 21.79
N ARG A 24 38.68 11.65 21.85
CA ARG A 24 39.66 10.58 22.11
C ARG A 24 39.48 9.97 23.50
N CYS A 25 39.37 10.80 24.54
CA CYS A 25 39.17 10.34 25.92
C CYS A 25 37.79 9.69 26.10
N ALA A 26 36.75 10.24 25.46
CA ALA A 26 35.42 9.65 25.47
C ALA A 26 35.42 8.23 24.86
N ALA A 27 36.08 8.03 23.71
CA ALA A 27 36.19 6.70 23.10
C ALA A 27 36.92 5.69 24.00
N THR A 28 38.02 6.11 24.66
CA THR A 28 38.74 5.24 25.61
C THR A 28 37.90 4.95 26.86
N ASN A 29 37.18 5.93 27.40
CA ASN A 29 36.32 5.75 28.57
C ASN A 29 35.19 4.75 28.29
N ILE A 30 34.56 4.86 27.12
CA ILE A 30 33.48 3.96 26.68
C ILE A 30 34.01 2.54 26.48
N CYS A 31 35.15 2.38 25.81
CA CYS A 31 35.75 1.06 25.62
C CYS A 31 36.24 0.44 26.94
N ALA A 32 36.77 1.24 27.87
CA ALA A 32 37.17 0.74 29.18
C ALA A 32 35.98 0.25 30.02
N THR A 33 34.82 0.89 29.90
CA THR A 33 33.62 0.53 30.68
C THR A 33 32.81 -0.61 30.07
N PHE A 34 32.67 -0.66 28.74
CA PHE A 34 31.75 -1.59 28.07
C PHE A 34 32.42 -2.73 27.28
N LYS A 35 33.76 -2.75 27.20
CA LYS A 35 34.70 -3.70 26.54
C LYS A 35 35.58 -3.01 25.48
N GLU A 36 36.81 -3.51 25.31
CA GLU A 36 37.69 -3.08 24.23
C GLU A 36 36.99 -3.23 22.87
N ASP A 37 37.05 -2.16 22.08
CA ASP A 37 36.54 -2.05 20.71
C ASP A 37 35.01 -1.88 20.53
N VAL A 38 34.27 -1.48 21.58
CA VAL A 38 32.83 -1.14 21.48
C VAL A 38 32.54 0.04 20.55
N ILE A 39 33.42 1.04 20.51
CA ILE A 39 33.29 2.19 19.63
C ILE A 39 34.64 2.70 19.14
N ARG A 40 34.69 3.06 17.85
CA ARG A 40 35.86 3.70 17.25
C ARG A 40 35.88 5.20 17.53
N HIS A 41 37.06 5.75 17.73
CA HIS A 41 37.28 7.20 17.84
C HIS A 41 36.63 8.01 16.70
N SER A 42 36.70 7.51 15.46
CA SER A 42 36.09 8.17 14.30
C SER A 42 34.57 8.28 14.41
N THR A 43 33.91 7.31 15.03
CA THR A 43 32.47 7.34 15.30
C THR A 43 32.15 8.39 16.37
N VAL A 44 32.90 8.44 17.48
CA VAL A 44 32.73 9.46 18.54
C VAL A 44 32.93 10.86 17.96
N SER A 45 34.00 11.08 17.20
CA SER A 45 34.29 12.38 16.59
C SER A 45 33.20 12.85 15.62
N ARG A 46 32.60 11.92 14.84
CA ARG A 46 31.46 12.25 13.96
C ARG A 46 30.24 12.68 14.77
N TRP A 47 29.94 12.01 15.88
CA TRP A 47 28.83 12.37 16.77
C TRP A 47 29.07 13.70 17.47
N TYR A 48 30.30 13.99 17.91
CA TYR A 48 30.64 15.28 18.51
C TYR A 48 30.39 16.44 17.54
N LYS A 49 30.82 16.32 16.28
CA LYS A 49 30.52 17.33 15.25
C LYS A 49 29.01 17.51 15.04
N HIS A 50 28.25 16.43 15.16
CA HIS A 50 26.79 16.46 15.08
C HIS A 50 26.19 17.25 16.25
N PHE A 51 26.62 16.97 17.47
CA PHE A 51 26.16 17.69 18.67
C PHE A 51 26.61 19.15 18.70
N GLU A 52 27.81 19.46 18.21
CA GLU A 52 28.31 20.84 18.03
C GLU A 52 27.46 21.64 17.04
N SER A 53 26.85 20.97 16.05
CA SER A 53 25.90 21.60 15.13
C SER A 53 24.51 21.86 15.72
N GLY A 54 24.29 21.48 16.99
CA GLY A 54 23.03 21.66 17.71
C GLY A 54 22.01 20.53 17.51
N ASP A 55 22.32 19.53 16.69
CA ASP A 55 21.46 18.36 16.47
C ASP A 55 21.72 17.29 17.54
N ILE A 56 20.79 17.14 18.48
CA ILE A 56 20.86 16.15 19.59
C ILE A 56 20.11 14.85 19.26
N THR A 57 19.68 14.65 18.02
CA THR A 57 18.94 13.44 17.65
C THR A 57 19.83 12.21 17.75
N LEU A 58 19.47 11.27 18.63
CA LEU A 58 20.22 10.03 18.85
C LEU A 58 19.84 8.94 17.85
N GLU A 59 18.74 9.12 17.13
CA GLU A 59 18.28 8.21 16.10
C GLU A 59 19.03 8.42 14.79
N GLY A 60 19.17 7.36 13.99
CA GLY A 60 19.70 7.53 12.65
C GLY A 60 18.67 8.26 11.82
N ARG A 61 19.08 9.30 11.09
CA ARG A 61 18.21 9.89 10.07
C ARG A 61 17.68 8.78 9.15
N PRO A 62 16.42 8.87 8.71
CA PRO A 62 15.87 7.93 7.75
C PRO A 62 16.82 7.87 6.55
N ARG A 63 17.27 6.66 6.23
CA ARG A 63 18.11 6.47 5.05
C ARG A 63 17.26 6.80 3.85
N SER A 64 17.82 7.53 2.88
CA SER A 64 17.15 7.94 1.64
C SER A 64 16.67 6.76 0.77
N GLY A 65 16.93 5.52 1.18
CA GLY A 65 16.52 4.32 0.48
C GLY A 65 17.16 4.23 -0.91
N ARG A 66 16.72 3.24 -1.68
CA ARG A 66 16.94 3.19 -3.12
C ARG A 66 15.86 4.07 -3.76
N PRO A 67 16.20 5.01 -4.66
CA PRO A 67 15.21 5.75 -5.43
C PRO A 67 14.31 4.77 -6.18
N THR A 68 12.99 4.88 -5.98
CA THR A 68 12.00 4.15 -6.78
C THR A 68 11.99 4.76 -8.18
N ILE A 69 12.10 3.91 -9.21
CA ILE A 69 12.10 4.32 -10.62
C ILE A 69 10.73 4.86 -11.03
N VAL A 70 9.66 4.37 -10.38
CA VAL A 70 8.27 4.69 -10.70
C VAL A 70 7.72 5.69 -9.69
N ASN A 71 7.12 6.76 -10.22
CA ASN A 71 6.37 7.74 -9.46
C ASN A 71 4.90 7.28 -9.35
N ASP A 72 4.33 7.33 -8.14
CA ASP A 72 2.94 6.96 -7.89
C ASP A 72 1.94 7.81 -8.68
N ASN A 73 2.27 9.08 -8.92
CA ASN A 73 1.41 9.98 -9.70
C ASN A 73 1.34 9.54 -11.17
N ASP A 74 2.48 9.19 -11.77
CA ASP A 74 2.55 8.75 -13.16
C ASP A 74 1.80 7.42 -13.34
N LEU A 75 1.87 6.52 -12.35
CA LEU A 75 1.08 5.29 -12.31
C LEU A 75 -0.43 5.56 -12.23
N GLN A 76 -0.86 6.49 -11.38
CA GLN A 76 -2.26 6.86 -11.28
C GLN A 76 -2.80 7.51 -12.56
N ASP A 77 -2.00 8.35 -13.21
CA ASP A 77 -2.41 9.01 -14.45
C ASP A 77 -2.48 8.02 -15.63
N ALA A 78 -1.56 7.06 -15.70
CA ALA A 78 -1.65 5.95 -16.65
C ALA A 78 -2.90 5.09 -16.42
N LEU A 79 -3.26 4.83 -15.15
CA LEU A 79 -4.47 4.09 -14.80
C LEU A 79 -5.76 4.86 -15.11
N LYS A 80 -5.80 6.18 -14.90
CA LYS A 80 -6.96 7.02 -15.28
C LYS A 80 -7.16 7.05 -16.78
N ALA A 81 -6.08 7.07 -17.56
CA ALA A 81 -6.14 7.06 -19.01
C ALA A 81 -6.71 5.74 -19.54
N ARG A 82 -6.38 4.61 -18.89
CA ARG A 82 -6.84 3.26 -19.27
C ARG A 82 -7.16 2.42 -18.02
N PRO A 83 -8.40 2.53 -17.49
CA PRO A 83 -8.80 1.80 -16.28
C PRO A 83 -8.73 0.27 -16.42
N GLU A 84 -8.83 -0.24 -17.65
CA GLU A 84 -8.74 -1.66 -17.99
C GLU A 84 -7.29 -2.17 -18.17
N ALA A 85 -6.28 -1.30 -18.04
CA ALA A 85 -4.88 -1.70 -18.23
C ALA A 85 -4.44 -2.70 -17.15
N ASP A 86 -3.78 -3.78 -17.59
CA ASP A 86 -3.14 -4.71 -16.67
C ASP A 86 -1.78 -4.18 -16.17
N ALA A 87 -1.28 -4.79 -15.09
CA ALA A 87 0.00 -4.40 -14.51
C ALA A 87 1.19 -4.56 -15.47
N HIS A 88 1.12 -5.47 -16.44
CA HIS A 88 2.19 -5.71 -17.40
C HIS A 88 2.23 -4.62 -18.49
N MET A 89 1.06 -4.17 -18.96
CA MET A 89 0.92 -3.04 -19.87
C MET A 89 1.42 -1.76 -19.22
N LEU A 90 1.04 -1.50 -17.98
CA LEU A 90 1.51 -0.34 -17.23
C LEU A 90 3.02 -0.39 -16.98
N ALA A 91 3.57 -1.58 -16.71
CA ALA A 91 5.01 -1.78 -16.56
C ALA A 91 5.77 -1.41 -17.83
N LYS A 92 5.25 -1.79 -19.00
CA LYS A 92 5.82 -1.38 -20.30
C LYS A 92 5.70 0.11 -20.55
N THR A 93 4.57 0.72 -20.20
CA THR A 93 4.36 2.17 -20.38
C THR A 93 5.28 3.01 -19.51
N LEU A 94 5.56 2.54 -18.29
CA LEU A 94 6.38 3.23 -17.29
C LEU A 94 7.84 2.73 -17.26
N ASP A 95 8.24 1.94 -18.25
CA ASP A 95 9.57 1.33 -18.41
C ASP A 95 10.13 0.74 -17.09
N CYS A 96 9.34 -0.11 -16.46
CA CYS A 96 9.69 -0.74 -15.19
C CYS A 96 9.29 -2.20 -15.13
N ASP A 97 9.70 -2.88 -14.06
CA ASP A 97 9.32 -4.27 -13.84
C ASP A 97 7.87 -4.41 -13.33
N GLN A 98 7.16 -5.45 -13.76
CA GLN A 98 5.78 -5.72 -13.37
C GLN A 98 5.62 -5.85 -11.85
N ALA A 99 6.57 -6.46 -11.15
CA ALA A 99 6.49 -6.59 -9.70
C ALA A 99 6.63 -5.24 -8.99
N THR A 100 7.28 -4.25 -9.62
CA THR A 100 7.32 -2.87 -9.13
C THR A 100 5.93 -2.28 -9.17
N ILE A 101 5.23 -2.34 -10.31
CA ILE A 101 3.84 -1.87 -10.44
C ILE A 101 2.92 -2.49 -9.40
N VAL A 102 3.00 -3.81 -9.20
CA VAL A 102 2.18 -4.51 -8.21
C VAL A 102 2.45 -4.02 -6.78
N LYS A 103 3.72 -3.80 -6.41
CA LYS A 103 4.08 -3.23 -5.11
C LYS A 103 3.52 -1.82 -4.93
N HIS A 104 3.62 -0.98 -5.95
CA HIS A 104 3.06 0.38 -5.93
C HIS A 104 1.53 0.35 -5.79
N PHE A 105 0.83 -0.54 -6.50
CA PHE A 105 -0.61 -0.72 -6.31
C PHE A 105 -0.98 -1.10 -4.88
N HIS A 106 -0.27 -2.05 -4.27
CA HIS A 106 -0.51 -2.40 -2.88
C HIS A 106 -0.21 -1.24 -1.92
N GLY A 107 0.86 -0.48 -2.16
CA GLY A 107 1.20 0.71 -1.36
C GLY A 107 0.15 1.82 -1.45
N LEU A 108 -0.49 1.96 -2.60
CA LEU A 108 -1.58 2.92 -2.85
C LEU A 108 -2.97 2.40 -2.43
N GLY A 109 -3.07 1.15 -1.98
CA GLY A 109 -4.34 0.55 -1.57
C GLY A 109 -5.23 0.08 -2.73
N TYR A 110 -4.70 -0.03 -3.95
CA TYR A 110 -5.43 -0.62 -5.07
C TYR A 110 -5.55 -2.14 -4.92
N SER A 111 -6.69 -2.67 -5.37
CA SER A 111 -6.95 -4.11 -5.45
C SER A 111 -7.55 -4.45 -6.81
N LYS A 112 -7.27 -5.67 -7.29
CA LYS A 112 -7.86 -6.15 -8.53
C LYS A 112 -9.33 -6.47 -8.30
N ILE A 113 -10.20 -5.76 -9.01
CA ILE A 113 -11.64 -6.05 -9.05
C ILE A 113 -11.93 -6.73 -10.39
N VAL A 114 -12.63 -7.87 -10.34
CA VAL A 114 -13.14 -8.54 -11.54
C VAL A 114 -14.33 -7.76 -12.08
N SER A 115 -14.39 -7.61 -13.40
CA SER A 115 -15.52 -6.97 -14.07
C SER A 115 -16.83 -7.69 -13.75
N ILE A 116 -17.88 -6.90 -13.50
CA ILE A 116 -19.22 -7.42 -13.28
C ILE A 116 -19.84 -7.70 -14.65
N TRP A 117 -20.48 -8.85 -14.79
CA TRP A 117 -21.24 -9.16 -16.00
C TRP A 117 -22.46 -8.25 -16.12
N VAL A 118 -22.53 -7.48 -17.20
CA VAL A 118 -23.67 -6.62 -17.50
C VAL A 118 -24.51 -7.32 -18.58
N PRO A 119 -25.79 -7.63 -18.33
CA PRO A 119 -26.59 -8.46 -19.24
C PRO A 119 -26.78 -7.89 -20.65
N HIS A 120 -26.80 -6.57 -20.78
CA HIS A 120 -27.04 -5.91 -22.04
C HIS A 120 -26.33 -4.57 -22.14
N GLU A 121 -25.81 -4.26 -23.33
CA GLU A 121 -25.28 -2.94 -23.64
C GLU A 121 -26.43 -2.00 -24.03
N LEU A 122 -26.82 -1.14 -23.09
CA LEU A 122 -27.93 -0.21 -23.29
C LEU A 122 -27.52 0.96 -24.20
N ARG A 123 -28.39 1.31 -25.15
CA ARG A 123 -28.24 2.55 -25.93
C ARG A 123 -28.56 3.77 -25.08
N GLY A 124 -28.16 4.96 -25.54
CA GLY A 124 -28.46 6.22 -24.85
C GLY A 124 -29.96 6.43 -24.61
N SER A 125 -30.80 6.08 -25.59
CA SER A 125 -32.26 6.12 -25.48
C SER A 125 -32.80 5.20 -24.38
N ASP A 126 -32.26 3.99 -24.27
CA ASP A 126 -32.72 2.99 -23.31
C ASP A 126 -32.35 3.43 -21.89
N LYS A 127 -31.14 3.98 -21.71
CA LYS A 127 -30.69 4.58 -20.44
C LYS A 127 -31.61 5.71 -20.03
N ALA A 128 -31.90 6.65 -20.93
CA ALA A 128 -32.78 7.79 -20.65
C ALA A 128 -34.21 7.34 -20.31
N CYS A 129 -34.74 6.36 -21.04
CA CYS A 129 -36.06 5.79 -20.76
C CYS A 129 -36.12 5.14 -19.38
N ARG A 130 -35.10 4.33 -19.02
CA ARG A 130 -35.00 3.69 -17.70
C ARG A 130 -34.92 4.71 -16.58
N VAL A 131 -34.08 5.74 -16.70
CA VAL A 131 -33.97 6.81 -15.69
C VAL A 131 -35.32 7.49 -15.49
N ARG A 132 -35.99 7.89 -16.58
CA ARG A 132 -37.30 8.54 -16.52
C ARG A 132 -38.36 7.67 -15.83
N ILE A 133 -38.40 6.37 -16.13
CA ILE A 133 -39.33 5.43 -15.50
C ILE A 133 -39.02 5.32 -13.99
N VAL A 134 -37.75 5.14 -13.63
CA VAL A 134 -37.33 5.03 -12.22
C VAL A 134 -37.65 6.31 -11.46
N GLU A 135 -37.36 7.49 -12.01
CA GLU A 135 -37.69 8.77 -11.39
C GLU A 135 -39.20 8.90 -11.15
N SER A 136 -40.02 8.56 -12.14
CA SER A 136 -41.49 8.57 -12.01
C SER A 136 -41.98 7.63 -10.89
N LEU A 137 -41.43 6.41 -10.82
CA LEU A 137 -41.78 5.44 -9.78
C LEU A 137 -41.28 5.87 -8.40
N PHE A 138 -40.09 6.47 -8.34
CA PHE A 138 -39.47 6.92 -7.10
C PHE A 138 -40.19 8.11 -6.47
N LEU A 139 -40.63 9.06 -7.32
CA LEU A 139 -41.32 10.29 -6.92
C LEU A 139 -42.84 10.13 -6.74
N ARG A 140 -43.37 8.93 -6.95
CA ARG A 140 -44.82 8.67 -6.84
C ARG A 140 -45.33 8.97 -5.40
N PRO A 141 -46.40 9.76 -5.24
CA PRO A 141 -47.06 9.93 -3.94
C PRO A 141 -47.55 8.60 -3.39
N HIS A 142 -47.50 8.42 -2.07
CA HIS A 142 -47.88 7.16 -1.41
C HIS A 142 -47.15 5.92 -1.96
N ARG A 143 -45.90 6.07 -2.42
CA ARG A 143 -45.06 4.98 -2.99
C ARG A 143 -45.10 3.68 -2.17
N LYS A 144 -45.05 3.77 -0.84
CA LYS A 144 -45.07 2.60 0.03
C LYS A 144 -46.36 1.78 -0.09
N ASP A 145 -47.49 2.44 -0.31
CA ASP A 145 -48.78 1.75 -0.48
C ASP A 145 -48.86 1.16 -1.88
N PHE A 146 -48.46 1.91 -2.90
CA PHE A 146 -48.34 1.40 -4.27
C PHE A 146 -47.47 0.13 -4.36
N LEU A 147 -46.32 0.08 -3.65
CA LEU A 147 -45.43 -1.08 -3.65
C LEU A 147 -46.06 -2.32 -2.97
N LYS A 148 -47.01 -2.17 -2.04
CA LYS A 148 -47.71 -3.29 -1.41
C LYS A 148 -48.66 -4.00 -2.38
N ASP A 149 -49.14 -3.26 -3.37
CA ASP A 149 -50.14 -3.74 -4.34
C ASP A 149 -49.48 -4.33 -5.62
N ILE A 150 -48.15 -4.29 -5.72
CA ILE A 150 -47.43 -4.84 -6.87
C ILE A 150 -47.37 -6.36 -6.79
N VAL A 151 -47.83 -7.01 -7.86
CA VAL A 151 -47.61 -8.43 -8.14
C VAL A 151 -46.72 -8.54 -9.37
N THR A 152 -45.60 -9.27 -9.28
CA THR A 152 -44.66 -9.51 -10.39
C THR A 152 -44.52 -11.00 -10.66
N GLY A 153 -44.29 -11.37 -11.91
CA GLY A 153 -43.89 -12.73 -12.31
C GLY A 153 -42.86 -12.69 -13.43
N ASP A 154 -41.97 -13.67 -13.46
CA ASP A 154 -40.98 -13.89 -14.51
C ASP A 154 -40.78 -15.40 -14.73
N GLU A 155 -40.33 -15.78 -15.92
CA GLU A 155 -40.10 -17.18 -16.29
C GLU A 155 -38.60 -17.49 -16.22
N SER A 156 -38.25 -18.60 -15.56
CA SER A 156 -36.85 -19.05 -15.47
C SER A 156 -36.68 -20.49 -15.92
N TRP A 157 -35.60 -20.75 -16.64
CA TRP A 157 -35.25 -22.08 -17.11
C TRP A 157 -34.60 -22.91 -16.00
N SER A 158 -35.05 -24.15 -15.81
CA SER A 158 -34.38 -25.15 -14.96
C SER A 158 -33.85 -26.29 -15.83
N ARG A 159 -32.59 -26.67 -15.60
CA ARG A 159 -31.94 -27.78 -16.29
C ARG A 159 -31.75 -28.93 -15.31
N THR A 160 -32.37 -30.07 -15.58
CA THR A 160 -32.13 -31.31 -14.85
C THR A 160 -30.94 -32.05 -15.47
N ILE A 161 -29.96 -32.43 -14.65
CA ILE A 161 -28.81 -33.22 -15.09
C ILE A 161 -29.02 -34.64 -14.56
N HIS A 162 -29.11 -35.61 -15.47
CA HIS A 162 -29.15 -37.03 -15.13
C HIS A 162 -27.73 -37.60 -15.22
N GLU A 163 -27.25 -38.16 -14.12
CA GLU A 163 -25.98 -38.86 -14.07
C GLU A 163 -26.22 -40.31 -14.50
N SER A 164 -25.77 -40.68 -15.70
CA SER A 164 -25.84 -42.06 -16.17
C SER A 164 -24.84 -42.90 -15.39
N ALA A 165 -25.34 -43.82 -14.56
CA ALA A 165 -24.54 -44.86 -13.91
C ALA A 165 -24.16 -45.95 -14.92
N ASP A 166 -23.50 -45.60 -16.02
CA ASP A 166 -22.85 -46.58 -16.89
C ASP A 166 -21.44 -46.83 -16.37
N GLY A 167 -21.40 -47.44 -15.18
CA GLY A 167 -20.28 -48.25 -14.72
C GLY A 167 -20.47 -49.68 -15.20
N SER A 168 -20.48 -49.91 -16.51
CA SER A 168 -20.33 -51.26 -17.06
C SER A 168 -18.83 -51.59 -17.15
N HIS A 169 -18.35 -52.22 -16.08
CA HIS A 169 -17.19 -53.11 -16.17
C HIS A 169 -17.48 -54.22 -17.19
N ALA A 170 -16.66 -54.31 -18.24
CA ALA A 170 -16.19 -55.55 -18.86
C ALA A 170 -14.96 -55.24 -19.73
#